data_AF-A0A6A6Y6I2-F1
#
_entry.id   AF-A0A6A6Y6I2-F1
#
_cell.length_a   1.000
_cell.length_b   1.000
_cell.length_c   1.000
_cell.angle_alpha   90.00
_cell.angle_beta   90.00
_cell.angle_gamma   90.00
#
_symmetry.space_group_name_H-M   'P 1'
#
loop_
_entity.id
_entity.type
_entity.pdbx_description
1 polymer ?
#
loop_
_entity_poly.entity_id
_entity_poly.type
_entity_poly.pdbx_seq_one_letter_code
_entity_poly.pdbx_strand_id
1 'polypeptide(L)'
;TTSDEVDILITHQNDTAIRLLQNYERNGNMEDLEKAVSIMEQVVDMTPQESINLMVRLSNFGSMLSRRFEQTGSMDDLNRAVDVADKTVHATPQDHPDR
;
A
#
# COMPACT_ATOMS: atom_id res chain seq x y z
N THR A 1 -15.97 19.15 1.82
CA THR A 1 -17.18 18.29 1.79
C THR A 1 -17.07 17.10 0.85
N THR A 2 -16.54 17.19 -0.38
CA THR A 2 -16.22 15.98 -1.18
C THR A 2 -14.80 15.45 -0.92
N SER A 3 -13.82 16.34 -0.72
CA SER A 3 -12.42 15.96 -0.42
C SER A 3 -12.27 15.20 0.90
N ASP A 4 -13.06 15.57 1.92
CA ASP A 4 -12.98 14.96 3.25
C ASP A 4 -13.57 13.54 3.26
N GLU A 5 -14.66 13.33 2.52
CA GLU A 5 -15.29 12.01 2.36
C GLU A 5 -14.37 11.03 1.62
N VAL A 6 -13.66 11.52 0.60
CA VAL A 6 -12.67 10.72 -0.14
C VAL A 6 -11.51 10.32 0.78
N ASP A 7 -10.96 11.24 1.58
CA ASP A 7 -9.84 10.90 2.46
C ASP A 7 -10.23 9.91 3.58
N ILE A 8 -11.45 10.04 4.13
CA ILE A 8 -12.02 9.08 5.07
C ILE A 8 -12.12 7.69 4.41
N LEU A 9 -12.62 7.62 3.18
CA LEU A 9 -12.74 6.37 2.44
C LEU A 9 -11.37 5.72 2.22
N ILE A 10 -10.37 6.50 1.76
CA ILE A 10 -9.04 5.95 1.49
C ILE A 10 -8.40 5.45 2.79
N THR A 11 -8.55 6.18 3.89
CA THR A 11 -8.02 5.78 5.21
C THR A 11 -8.68 4.49 5.68
N HIS A 12 -10.01 4.38 5.57
CA HIS A 12 -10.73 3.17 5.93
C HIS A 12 -10.28 1.95 5.08
N GLN A 13 -10.08 2.14 3.78
CA GLN A 13 -9.60 1.08 2.89
C GLN A 13 -8.16 0.67 3.20
N ASN A 14 -7.27 1.62 3.50
CA ASN A 14 -5.91 1.33 3.97
C ASN A 14 -5.95 0.44 5.23
N ASP A 15 -6.76 0.81 6.22
CA ASP A 15 -6.89 0.03 7.46
C ASP A 15 -7.47 -1.36 7.20
N THR A 16 -8.41 -1.47 6.26
CA THR A 16 -8.98 -2.75 5.83
C THR A 16 -7.91 -3.66 5.22
N ALA A 17 -7.07 -3.12 4.33
CA ALA A 17 -5.96 -3.87 3.73
C ALA A 17 -4.95 -4.33 4.79
N ILE A 18 -4.61 -3.49 5.77
CA ILE A 18 -3.70 -3.85 6.87
C ILE A 18 -4.28 -5.01 7.69
N ARG A 19 -5.57 -4.97 8.03
CA ARG A 19 -6.22 -6.05 8.78
C ARG A 19 -6.26 -7.36 8.00
N LEU A 20 -6.46 -7.30 6.68
CA LEU A 20 -6.40 -8.48 5.82
C LEU A 20 -5.00 -9.09 5.79
N LEU A 21 -3.96 -8.25 5.68
CA LEU A 21 -2.58 -8.71 5.78
C LEU A 21 -2.29 -9.39 7.14
N GLN A 22 -2.72 -8.78 8.24
CA GLN A 22 -2.57 -9.36 9.59
C GLN A 22 -3.32 -10.69 9.72
N ASN A 23 -4.50 -10.80 9.13
CA ASN A 23 -5.25 -12.06 9.10
C ASN A 23 -4.46 -13.13 8.35
N TYR A 24 -3.97 -12.82 7.14
CA TYR A 24 -3.10 -13.69 6.36
C TYR A 24 -1.86 -14.13 7.16
N GLU A 25 -1.17 -13.22 7.83
CA GLU A 25 0.02 -13.55 8.64
C GLU A 25 -0.33 -14.52 9.79
N ARG A 26 -1.55 -14.46 10.31
CA ARG A 26 -2.01 -15.34 11.39
C ARG A 26 -2.47 -16.72 10.90
N ASN A 27 -3.11 -16.80 9.74
CA ASN A 27 -3.84 -18.00 9.31
C ASN A 27 -3.38 -18.60 7.97
N GLY A 28 -2.48 -17.93 7.25
CA GLY A 28 -1.98 -18.33 5.94
C GLY A 28 -3.02 -18.23 4.81
N ASN A 29 -4.14 -17.52 5.00
CA ASN A 29 -5.21 -17.43 4.02
C ASN A 29 -4.81 -16.52 2.84
N MET A 30 -4.40 -17.14 1.73
CA MET A 30 -3.93 -16.42 0.55
C MET A 30 -4.95 -15.42 -0.02
N GLU A 31 -6.25 -15.70 0.12
CA GLU A 31 -7.32 -14.80 -0.35
C GLU A 31 -7.30 -13.45 0.39
N ASP A 32 -6.94 -13.45 1.68
CA ASP A 32 -6.82 -12.21 2.45
C ASP A 32 -5.64 -11.36 1.93
N LEU A 33 -4.51 -11.98 1.61
CA LEU A 33 -3.35 -11.30 1.03
C LEU A 33 -3.66 -10.74 -0.37
N GLU A 34 -4.33 -11.51 -1.23
CA GLU A 34 -4.74 -11.05 -2.55
C GLU A 34 -5.68 -9.85 -2.49
N LYS A 35 -6.66 -9.89 -1.58
CA LYS A 35 -7.57 -8.75 -1.33
C LYS A 35 -6.82 -7.55 -0.78
N ALA A 36 -5.89 -7.74 0.16
CA ALA A 36 -5.09 -6.66 0.71
C ALA A 36 -4.31 -5.92 -0.39
N VAL A 37 -3.65 -6.66 -1.30
CA VAL A 37 -2.92 -6.08 -2.44
C VAL A 37 -3.85 -5.31 -3.37
N SER A 38 -5.01 -5.87 -3.72
CA SER A 38 -6.00 -5.23 -4.60
C SER A 38 -6.57 -3.93 -4.01
N ILE A 39 -6.86 -3.92 -2.69
CA ILE A 39 -7.33 -2.71 -2.00
C ILE A 39 -6.22 -1.67 -1.94
N MET A 40 -4.98 -2.08 -1.65
CA MET A 40 -3.87 -1.14 -1.53
C MET A 40 -3.51 -0.47 -2.86
N GLU A 41 -3.66 -1.18 -3.98
CA GLU A 41 -3.54 -0.59 -5.32
C GLU A 41 -4.54 0.56 -5.52
N GLN A 42 -5.82 0.34 -5.18
CA GLN A 42 -6.84 1.39 -5.26
C GLN A 42 -6.55 2.55 -4.29
N VAL A 43 -6.10 2.25 -3.07
CA VAL A 43 -5.71 3.25 -2.07
C VAL A 43 -4.61 4.16 -2.62
N VAL A 44 -3.57 3.60 -3.22
CA VAL A 44 -2.47 4.38 -3.81
C VAL A 44 -2.99 5.23 -4.98
N ASP A 45 -3.79 4.66 -5.89
CA ASP A 45 -4.32 5.36 -7.06
C ASP A 45 -5.23 6.55 -6.70
N MET A 46 -5.96 6.47 -5.59
CA MET A 46 -6.82 7.57 -5.12
C MET A 46 -6.09 8.58 -4.24
N THR A 47 -4.88 8.26 -3.76
CA THR A 47 -4.14 9.17 -2.87
C THR A 47 -3.50 10.28 -3.70
N PRO A 48 -3.80 11.57 -3.41
CA PRO A 48 -3.13 12.68 -4.09
C PRO A 48 -1.61 12.62 -3.94
N GLN A 49 -0.87 13.00 -4.97
CA GLN A 49 0.60 12.96 -4.98
C GLN A 49 1.20 13.82 -3.85
N GLU A 50 0.53 14.91 -3.49
CA GLU A 50 0.93 15.87 -2.47
C GLU A 50 0.48 15.45 -1.06
N SER A 51 -0.22 14.32 -0.93
CA SER A 51 -0.67 13.81 0.37
C SER A 51 0.53 13.35 1.19
N ILE A 52 0.63 13.86 2.42
CA ILE A 52 1.62 13.41 3.41
C ILE A 52 1.53 11.90 3.71
N ASN A 53 0.35 11.29 3.47
CA ASN A 53 0.11 9.88 3.73
C ASN A 53 0.52 8.96 2.57
N LEU A 54 0.85 9.50 1.39
CA LEU A 54 1.19 8.70 0.21
C LEU A 54 2.40 7.80 0.46
N MET A 55 3.45 8.34 1.09
CA MET A 55 4.67 7.59 1.42
C MET A 55 4.36 6.34 2.27
N VAL A 56 3.51 6.50 3.29
CA VAL A 56 3.11 5.39 4.17
C VAL A 56 2.30 4.35 3.41
N ARG A 57 1.36 4.79 2.56
CA ARG A 57 0.51 3.91 1.74
C ARG A 57 1.34 3.13 0.71
N LEU A 58 2.29 3.78 0.03
CA LEU A 58 3.25 3.11 -0.86
C LEU A 58 4.12 2.09 -0.12
N SER A 59 4.61 2.43 1.07
CA SER A 59 5.41 1.49 1.87
C SER A 59 4.62 0.23 2.26
N ASN A 60 3.36 0.40 2.66
CA ASN A 60 2.46 -0.72 2.93
C ASN A 60 2.22 -1.56 1.67
N PHE A 61 2.03 -0.92 0.52
CA PHE A 61 1.82 -1.61 -0.75
C PHE A 61 3.02 -2.46 -1.17
N GLY A 62 4.22 -1.89 -1.10
CA GLY A 62 5.47 -2.60 -1.41
C GLY A 62 5.68 -3.82 -0.49
N SER A 63 5.33 -3.68 0.80
CA SER A 63 5.36 -4.81 1.75
C SER A 63 4.39 -5.93 1.34
N MET A 64 3.13 -5.60 1.01
CA MET A 64 2.13 -6.59 0.60
C MET A 64 2.52 -7.29 -0.71
N LEU A 65 3.06 -6.56 -1.69
CA LEU A 65 3.59 -7.13 -2.93
C LEU A 65 4.77 -8.08 -2.65
N SER A 66 5.69 -7.68 -1.78
CA SER A 66 6.83 -8.52 -1.38
C SER A 66 6.37 -9.81 -0.70
N ARG A 67 5.37 -9.72 0.21
CA ARG A 67 4.75 -10.91 0.83
C ARG A 67 4.11 -11.82 -0.21
N ARG A 68 3.41 -11.27 -1.20
CA ARG A 68 2.80 -12.08 -2.26
C ARG A 68 3.84 -12.73 -3.17
N PHE A 69 4.93 -12.04 -3.47
CA PHE A 69 6.08 -12.63 -4.16
C PHE A 69 6.68 -13.80 -3.37
N GLU A 70 6.90 -13.66 -2.06
CA GLU A 70 7.45 -14.73 -1.20
C GLU A 70 6.61 -16.02 -1.29
N GLN A 71 5.29 -15.90 -1.46
CA GLN A 71 4.39 -17.06 -1.55
C GLN A 71 4.27 -17.64 -2.96
N THR A 72 4.28 -16.79 -3.98
CA THR A 72 3.91 -17.18 -5.35
C THR A 72 5.11 -17.33 -6.28
N GLY A 73 6.24 -16.72 -5.94
CA GLY A 73 7.38 -16.55 -6.85
C GLY A 73 7.09 -15.60 -8.02
N SER A 74 6.01 -14.82 -7.98
CA SER A 74 5.60 -13.93 -9.06
C SER A 74 6.58 -12.76 -9.25
N MET A 75 7.36 -12.80 -10.32
CA MET A 75 8.29 -11.70 -10.64
C MET A 75 7.58 -10.39 -10.93
N ASP A 76 6.32 -10.43 -11.38
CA ASP A 76 5.51 -9.23 -11.58
C ASP A 76 5.28 -8.50 -10.25
N ASP A 77 5.07 -9.24 -9.16
CA ASP A 77 4.92 -8.63 -7.83
C ASP A 77 6.22 -8.04 -7.31
N LEU A 78 7.35 -8.72 -7.55
CA LEU A 78 8.66 -8.21 -7.18
C LEU A 78 8.98 -6.92 -7.95
N ASN A 79 8.75 -6.89 -9.26
CA ASN A 79 8.98 -5.71 -10.08
C ASN A 79 8.10 -4.54 -9.61
N ARG A 80 6.82 -4.78 -9.34
CA ARG A 80 5.93 -3.75 -8.78
C ARG A 80 6.38 -3.27 -7.41
N ALA A 81 6.90 -4.15 -6.55
CA ALA A 81 7.42 -3.76 -5.25
C ALA A 81 8.63 -2.82 -5.38
N VAL A 82 9.51 -3.07 -6.36
CA VAL A 82 10.64 -2.19 -6.69
C VAL A 82 10.15 -0.83 -7.20
N ASP A 83 9.19 -0.81 -8.13
CA ASP A 83 8.61 0.43 -8.67
C ASP A 83 7.96 1.27 -7.57
N VAL A 84 7.27 0.61 -6.62
CA VAL A 84 6.66 1.27 -5.47
C VAL A 84 7.71 1.82 -4.51
N ALA A 85 8.79 1.08 -4.26
CA ALA A 85 9.89 1.56 -3.43
C ALA A 85 10.58 2.79 -4.03
N ASP A 86 10.76 2.82 -5.36
CA ASP A 86 11.30 3.99 -6.06
C ASP A 86 10.37 5.20 -5.91
N LYS A 87 9.05 5.02 -6.07
CA LYS A 87 8.06 6.08 -5.83
C LYS A 87 8.11 6.62 -4.41
N THR A 88 8.31 5.76 -3.40
CA THR A 88 8.42 6.18 -1.99
C THR A 88 9.59 7.15 -1.77
N VAL A 89 10.75 6.88 -2.38
CA VAL A 89 11.94 7.76 -2.29
C VAL A 89 11.68 9.13 -2.93
N HIS A 90 10.86 9.17 -3.98
CA HIS A 90 10.49 10.42 -4.67
C HIS A 90 9.29 11.14 -4.06
N ALA A 91 8.50 10.48 -3.21
CA ALA A 91 7.33 11.04 -2.53
C ALA A 91 7.69 11.87 -1.29
N THR A 92 8.97 11.96 -0.88
CA THR A 92 9.39 12.80 0.24
C THR A 92 9.27 14.28 -0.13
N PRO A 93 8.42 15.08 0.54
CA PRO A 93 8.42 16.53 0.36
C PRO A 93 9.80 17.08 0.72
N GLN A 94 10.28 18.08 -0.03
CA GLN A 94 11.61 18.67 0.15
C GLN A 94 11.84 19.25 1.56
N ASP A 95 10.76 19.49 2.31
CA ASP A 95 10.74 20.03 3.67
C ASP A 95 10.40 18.98 4.76
N HIS A 96 10.43 17.68 4.47
CA HIS A 96 10.16 16.67 5.50
C HIS A 96 11.34 16.58 6.49
N PRO A 97 11.12 16.78 7.81
CA PRO A 97 12.20 16.89 8.80
C PRO A 97 12.95 15.59 9.10
N ASP A 98 12.56 14.46 8.50
CA ASP A 98 13.20 13.14 8.64
C ASP A 98 14.19 12.81 7.50
N ARG A 99 14.66 13.82 6.77
CA ARG A 99 15.72 13.69 5.77
C ARG A 99 17.09 14.06 6.33
#